data_AF-A0A842WYD8-F1
#
_entry.id   AF-A0A842WYD8-F1
#
_cell.length_a   1.000
_cell.length_b   1.000
_cell.length_c   1.000
_cell.angle_alpha   90.00
_cell.angle_beta   90.00
_cell.angle_gamma   90.00
#
_symmetry.space_group_name_H-M   'P 1'
#
loop_
_entity.id
_entity.type
_entity.pdbx_description
1 polymer ?
#
loop_
_entity_poly.entity_id
_entity_poly.type
_entity_poly.pdbx_seq_one_letter_code
_entity_poly.pdbx_strand_id
1 'polypeptide(L)'
;MGRKHLPSIKVTRKGSNIGDQMLASLFVHVLTNNNIDAVLECKFDHLCNCPKPVSHNKYTNFEFRYEDNNYDYAYGNIVQRAINAFNNRFHTNVHMICPDHIPVHFRKLNTPNYDVVMSTKSSGWTLYKEWPYFTDLKHTLRQMGISSCDISYIHNYACLNYVNNAKIYVGIDNGMAHYVSQFANNKAIIIQSGYTNSEFWCYYNYDIIKNKVHCSPCSLRSGCIFNHACMSEIKVNTVIDHIKRKLTQII
;
A
#
# COMPACT_ATOMS: atom_id res chain seq x y z
N MET A 1 22.86 -19.66 27.41
CA MET A 1 21.48 -20.10 27.18
C MET A 1 21.33 -20.42 25.71
N GLY A 2 21.05 -21.69 25.34
CA GLY A 2 20.85 -22.06 23.94
C GLY A 2 19.61 -21.36 23.39
N ARG A 3 19.73 -20.64 22.27
CA ARG A 3 18.56 -20.11 21.56
C ARG A 3 17.72 -21.31 21.14
N LYS A 4 16.50 -21.43 21.68
CA LYS A 4 15.52 -22.39 21.13
C LYS A 4 15.37 -22.06 19.65
N HIS A 5 15.66 -23.02 18.78
CA HIS A 5 15.44 -22.86 17.36
C HIS A 5 13.95 -22.66 17.13
N LEU A 6 13.56 -21.52 16.56
CA LEU A 6 12.17 -21.28 16.20
C LEU A 6 11.79 -22.25 15.07
N PRO A 7 10.56 -22.77 15.03
CA PRO A 7 10.08 -23.50 13.87
C PRO A 7 10.00 -22.55 12.67
N SER A 8 10.11 -23.11 11.46
CA SER A 8 9.80 -22.37 10.22
C SER A 8 8.36 -21.84 10.27
N ILE A 9 8.18 -20.57 9.94
CA ILE A 9 6.90 -19.86 10.05
C ILE A 9 6.24 -19.78 8.67
N LYS A 10 4.98 -20.17 8.59
CA LYS A 10 4.14 -19.88 7.41
C LYS A 10 3.21 -18.73 7.72
N VAL A 11 3.44 -17.59 7.07
CA VAL A 11 2.58 -16.41 7.17
C VAL A 11 1.46 -16.53 6.16
N THR A 12 0.22 -16.40 6.64
CA THR A 12 -0.98 -16.43 5.81
C THR A 12 -1.76 -15.13 5.96
N ARG A 13 -2.45 -14.70 4.90
CA ARG A 13 -3.44 -13.61 4.98
C ARG A 13 -4.70 -14.02 4.21
N LYS A 14 -5.82 -14.09 4.92
CA LYS A 14 -7.14 -14.30 4.31
C LYS A 14 -7.65 -13.00 3.68
N GLY A 15 -8.50 -13.13 2.67
CA GLY A 15 -9.11 -12.01 1.95
C GLY A 15 -8.61 -11.88 0.51
N SER A 16 -9.33 -11.10 -0.30
CA SER A 16 -9.08 -10.90 -1.73
C SER A 16 -8.33 -9.61 -2.05
N ASN A 17 -8.10 -8.74 -1.05
CA ASN A 17 -7.50 -7.42 -1.25
C ASN A 17 -5.98 -7.52 -1.39
N ILE A 18 -5.45 -6.98 -2.48
CA ILE A 18 -4.01 -6.98 -2.77
C ILE A 18 -3.20 -6.28 -1.66
N GLY A 19 -3.70 -5.17 -1.10
CA GLY A 19 -3.00 -4.37 -0.10
C GLY A 19 -2.60 -5.16 1.15
N ASP A 20 -3.56 -5.87 1.75
CA ASP A 20 -3.29 -6.68 2.93
C ASP A 20 -2.25 -7.77 2.67
N GLN A 21 -2.27 -8.35 1.47
CA GLN A 21 -1.35 -9.41 1.09
C GLN A 21 0.06 -8.86 0.81
N MET A 22 0.15 -7.63 0.28
CA MET A 22 1.41 -6.90 0.15
C MET A 22 1.97 -6.52 1.53
N LEU A 23 1.12 -6.14 2.48
CA LEU A 23 1.57 -5.87 3.86
C LEU A 23 2.01 -7.16 4.58
N ALA A 24 1.37 -8.29 4.30
CA ALA A 24 1.81 -9.59 4.80
C ALA A 24 3.17 -10.02 4.21
N SER A 25 3.45 -9.71 2.94
CA SER A 25 4.76 -9.98 2.34
C SER A 25 5.86 -9.10 2.94
N LEU A 26 5.56 -7.82 3.21
CA LEU A 26 6.44 -6.94 3.97
C LEU A 26 6.74 -7.51 5.36
N PHE A 27 5.74 -8.04 6.06
CA PHE A 27 5.95 -8.71 7.35
C PHE A 27 6.87 -9.93 7.24
N VAL A 28 6.70 -10.79 6.23
CA VAL A 28 7.62 -11.91 5.96
C VAL A 28 9.04 -11.43 5.75
N HIS A 29 9.23 -10.35 4.99
CA HIS A 29 10.56 -9.76 4.76
C HIS A 29 11.21 -9.25 6.06
N VAL A 30 10.42 -8.65 6.97
CA VAL A 30 10.91 -8.25 8.29
C VAL A 30 11.36 -9.47 9.09
N LEU A 31 10.58 -10.56 9.09
CA LEU A 31 10.96 -11.80 9.77
C LEU A 31 12.27 -12.37 9.21
N THR A 32 12.40 -12.45 7.88
CA THR A 32 13.61 -13.00 7.24
C THR A 32 14.85 -12.15 7.54
N ASN A 33 14.72 -10.81 7.59
CA ASN A 33 15.81 -9.91 7.95
C ASN A 33 16.22 -10.03 9.43
N ASN A 34 15.34 -10.57 10.28
CA ASN A 34 15.63 -10.91 11.67
C ASN A 34 16.11 -12.38 11.83
N ASN A 35 16.54 -13.02 10.73
CA ASN A 35 16.99 -14.42 10.70
C ASN A 35 15.92 -15.43 11.15
N ILE A 36 14.65 -15.12 10.92
CA ILE A 36 13.53 -16.06 11.12
C ILE A 36 13.18 -16.69 9.78
N ASP A 37 13.23 -18.01 9.71
CA ASP A 37 12.78 -18.77 8.55
C ASP A 37 11.26 -18.60 8.38
N ALA A 38 10.86 -17.80 7.39
CA ALA A 38 9.47 -17.45 7.14
C ALA A 38 9.13 -17.54 5.65
N VAL A 39 7.96 -18.09 5.35
CA VAL A 39 7.39 -18.19 4.00
C VAL A 39 6.03 -17.51 3.93
N LEU A 40 5.66 -17.04 2.74
CA LEU A 40 4.35 -16.43 2.46
C LEU A 40 3.44 -17.40 1.72
N GLU A 41 2.18 -17.51 2.16
CA GLU A 41 1.12 -18.23 1.45
C GLU A 41 -0.14 -17.35 1.38
N CYS A 42 -0.39 -16.75 0.22
CA CYS A 42 -1.56 -15.92 -0.06
C CYS A 42 -1.88 -15.88 -1.56
N LYS A 43 -3.02 -15.30 -1.96
CA LYS A 43 -3.48 -15.27 -3.36
C LYS A 43 -2.50 -14.56 -4.32
N PHE A 44 -1.80 -13.54 -3.85
CA PHE A 44 -0.87 -12.71 -4.62
C PHE A 44 0.60 -12.98 -4.29
N ASP A 45 0.91 -14.12 -3.64
CA ASP A 45 2.28 -14.50 -3.27
C ASP A 45 3.25 -14.55 -4.47
N HIS A 46 2.74 -14.89 -5.66
CA HIS A 46 3.49 -14.91 -6.91
C HIS A 46 3.96 -13.53 -7.38
N LEU A 47 3.39 -12.44 -6.86
CA LEU A 47 3.85 -11.07 -7.14
C LEU A 47 4.86 -10.57 -6.09
N CYS A 48 4.95 -11.22 -4.94
CA CYS A 48 5.79 -10.81 -3.82
C CYS A 48 7.14 -11.52 -3.88
N ASN A 49 8.23 -10.79 -3.65
CA ASN A 49 9.56 -11.39 -3.55
C ASN A 49 9.77 -11.97 -2.14
N CYS A 50 9.11 -13.09 -1.85
CA CYS A 50 9.16 -13.80 -0.57
C CYS A 50 9.39 -15.30 -0.78
N PRO A 51 10.05 -16.00 0.18
CA PRO A 51 10.10 -17.45 0.20
C PRO A 51 8.70 -18.07 0.19
N LYS A 52 8.55 -19.20 -0.51
CA LYS A 52 7.27 -19.93 -0.65
C LYS A 52 7.32 -21.26 0.11
N PRO A 53 6.17 -21.74 0.63
CA PRO A 53 6.12 -23.02 1.31
C PRO A 53 6.46 -24.18 0.35
N VAL A 54 7.40 -25.03 0.77
CA VAL A 54 7.69 -26.33 0.14
C VAL A 54 6.82 -27.42 0.77
N SER A 55 6.18 -28.26 -0.05
CA SER A 55 5.15 -29.24 0.35
C SER A 55 5.55 -30.22 1.46
N HIS A 56 6.82 -30.56 1.57
CA HIS A 56 7.32 -31.55 2.54
C HIS A 56 7.80 -30.95 3.87
N ASN A 57 7.88 -29.61 3.96
CA ASN A 57 8.33 -28.93 5.18
C ASN A 57 7.17 -28.75 6.17
N LYS A 58 7.47 -28.86 7.47
CA LYS A 58 6.53 -28.55 8.54
C LYS A 58 6.65 -27.09 8.93
N TYR A 59 5.55 -26.35 8.87
CA TYR A 59 5.50 -24.94 9.26
C TYR A 59 4.56 -24.71 10.43
N THR A 60 4.90 -23.74 11.27
CA THR A 60 3.96 -23.17 12.25
C THR A 60 3.21 -22.03 11.59
N ASN A 61 1.87 -22.11 11.58
CA ASN A 61 1.04 -21.07 10.97
C ASN A 61 0.98 -19.81 11.85
N PHE A 62 1.24 -18.67 11.22
CA PHE A 62 0.95 -17.34 11.76
C PHE A 62 0.02 -16.63 10.77
N GLU A 63 -1.16 -16.24 11.23
CA GLU A 63 -2.08 -15.48 10.39
C GLU A 63 -1.83 -13.99 10.58
N PHE A 64 -1.46 -13.30 9.50
CA PHE A 64 -1.33 -11.85 9.48
C PHE A 64 -2.73 -11.25 9.62
N ARG A 65 -3.04 -10.83 10.85
CA ARG A 65 -4.27 -10.11 11.19
C ARG A 65 -3.94 -8.89 12.01
N TYR A 66 -4.80 -7.90 11.86
CA TYR A 66 -4.99 -6.82 12.80
C TYR A 66 -6.38 -7.04 13.37
N GLU A 67 -6.51 -7.12 14.70
CA GLU A 67 -7.80 -7.34 15.35
C GLU A 67 -8.74 -6.17 15.04
N ASP A 68 -9.91 -6.49 14.49
CA ASP A 68 -10.73 -5.62 13.64
C ASP A 68 -11.62 -4.61 14.42
N ASN A 69 -11.47 -4.50 15.75
CA ASN A 69 -12.46 -3.78 16.56
C ASN A 69 -12.02 -2.43 17.10
N ASN A 70 -10.73 -2.08 17.02
CA ASN A 70 -10.26 -0.72 17.30
C ASN A 70 -8.99 -0.47 16.49
N TYR A 71 -9.10 0.37 15.46
CA TYR A 71 -7.96 1.02 14.84
C TYR A 71 -7.42 2.04 15.84
N ASP A 72 -6.82 1.56 16.92
CA ASP A 72 -6.11 2.43 17.84
C ASP A 72 -4.79 2.84 17.17
N TYR A 73 -4.83 4.02 16.57
CA TYR A 73 -3.72 4.62 15.85
C TYR A 73 -2.55 4.98 16.78
N ALA A 74 -2.70 4.84 18.11
CA ALA A 74 -1.62 5.09 19.08
C ALA A 74 -0.54 3.99 19.08
N TYR A 75 -0.81 2.79 18.55
CA TYR A 75 0.09 1.63 18.65
C TYR A 75 0.97 1.37 17.42
N GLY A 76 1.20 2.39 16.60
CA GLY A 76 2.04 2.30 15.40
C GLY A 76 1.34 1.63 14.21
N ASN A 77 2.09 1.46 13.12
CA ASN A 77 1.55 0.90 11.88
C ASN A 77 1.15 -0.58 11.99
N ILE A 78 0.38 -1.04 11.01
CA ILE A 78 -0.11 -2.42 10.95
C ILE A 78 0.97 -3.51 11.00
N VAL A 79 2.12 -3.32 10.34
CA VAL A 79 3.22 -4.28 10.34
C VAL A 79 3.88 -4.32 11.72
N GLN A 80 4.07 -3.17 12.38
CA GLN A 80 4.57 -3.11 13.75
C GLN A 80 3.62 -3.82 14.73
N ARG A 81 2.31 -3.66 14.56
CA ARG A 81 1.32 -4.40 15.36
C ARG A 81 1.44 -5.91 15.16
N ALA A 82 1.63 -6.36 13.92
CA ALA A 82 1.86 -7.77 13.62
C ALA A 82 3.18 -8.30 14.21
N ILE A 83 4.25 -7.49 14.19
CA ILE A 83 5.53 -7.79 14.85
C ILE A 83 5.35 -7.94 16.35
N ASN A 84 4.62 -7.03 17.00
CA ASN A 84 4.36 -7.11 18.44
C ASN A 84 3.57 -8.39 18.79
N ALA A 85 2.53 -8.71 18.01
CA ALA A 85 1.77 -9.94 18.18
C ALA A 85 2.63 -11.20 17.97
N PHE A 86 3.53 -11.18 16.98
CA PHE A 86 4.47 -12.26 16.72
C PHE A 86 5.46 -12.43 17.88
N ASN A 87 6.08 -11.34 18.35
CA ASN A 87 7.01 -11.33 19.47
C ASN A 87 6.38 -11.89 20.75
N ASN A 88 5.13 -11.49 21.03
CA ASN A 88 4.40 -11.99 22.19
C ASN A 88 4.10 -13.50 22.07
N ARG A 89 3.71 -13.97 20.88
CA ARG A 89 3.36 -15.37 20.66
C ARG A 89 4.56 -16.32 20.69
N PHE A 90 5.70 -15.90 20.14
CA PHE A 90 6.88 -16.76 19.99
C PHE A 90 8.01 -16.42 20.96
N HIS A 91 7.79 -15.45 21.85
CA HIS A 91 8.79 -14.93 22.79
C HIS A 91 10.08 -14.49 22.09
N THR A 92 9.92 -13.73 20.99
CA THR A 92 11.01 -13.22 20.16
C THR A 92 11.20 -11.72 20.36
N ASN A 93 12.27 -11.18 19.78
CA ASN A 93 12.56 -9.74 19.74
C ASN A 93 12.84 -9.30 18.30
N VAL A 94 11.85 -9.51 17.43
CA VAL A 94 11.87 -9.03 16.03
C VAL A 94 11.77 -7.51 16.06
N HIS A 95 12.69 -6.86 15.37
CA HIS A 95 12.67 -5.42 15.17
C HIS A 95 12.18 -5.08 13.76
N MET A 96 11.40 -4.02 13.65
CA MET A 96 10.98 -3.50 12.35
C MET A 96 12.20 -2.88 11.66
N ILE A 97 12.68 -3.56 10.61
CA ILE A 97 13.61 -3.00 9.64
C ILE A 97 12.73 -2.55 8.49
N CYS A 98 12.39 -1.26 8.43
CA CYS A 98 11.42 -0.75 7.46
C CYS A 98 12.09 -0.57 6.09
N PRO A 99 11.77 -1.41 5.08
CA PRO A 99 12.08 -1.03 3.71
C PRO A 99 11.22 0.17 3.32
N ASP A 100 11.74 0.98 2.40
CA ASP A 100 11.07 2.13 1.80
C ASP A 100 10.04 1.72 0.72
N HIS A 101 9.82 0.41 0.53
CA HIS A 101 8.85 -0.17 -0.39
C HIS A 101 8.52 -1.63 -0.03
N ILE A 102 7.53 -2.21 -0.70
CA ILE A 102 7.20 -3.62 -0.62
C ILE A 102 8.03 -4.40 -1.64
N PRO A 103 8.74 -5.47 -1.23
CA PRO A 103 9.55 -6.26 -2.15
C PRO A 103 8.64 -7.09 -3.08
N VAL A 104 8.61 -6.72 -4.36
CA VAL A 104 7.80 -7.37 -5.39
C VAL A 104 8.67 -7.94 -6.51
N HIS A 105 8.17 -8.95 -7.20
CA HIS A 105 8.80 -9.44 -8.42
C HIS A 105 8.52 -8.48 -9.58
N PHE A 106 9.60 -8.01 -10.22
CA PHE A 106 9.50 -7.20 -11.42
C PHE A 106 9.95 -7.98 -12.66
N ARG A 107 9.09 -8.04 -13.66
CA ARG A 107 9.41 -8.52 -15.01
C ARG A 107 9.22 -7.36 -15.97
N LYS A 108 10.26 -6.99 -16.69
CA LYS A 108 10.18 -5.94 -17.72
C LYS A 108 9.25 -6.39 -18.85
N LEU A 109 8.27 -5.56 -19.17
CA LEU A 109 7.30 -5.74 -20.25
C LEU A 109 7.30 -4.47 -21.12
N ASN A 110 6.95 -4.62 -22.40
CA ASN A 110 6.76 -3.47 -23.26
C ASN A 110 5.41 -2.82 -22.93
N THR A 111 5.42 -1.65 -22.28
CA THR A 111 4.22 -0.87 -21.95
C THR A 111 4.42 0.58 -22.35
N PRO A 112 3.36 1.30 -22.78
CA PRO A 112 3.48 2.71 -23.16
C PRO A 112 3.99 3.60 -22.02
N ASN A 113 4.69 4.67 -22.38
CA ASN A 113 5.07 5.72 -21.44
C ASN A 113 3.91 6.69 -21.25
N TYR A 114 3.73 7.18 -20.02
CA TYR A 114 2.77 8.23 -19.68
C TYR A 114 3.43 9.27 -18.79
N ASP A 115 2.93 10.49 -18.82
CA ASP A 115 3.33 11.49 -17.82
C ASP A 115 2.76 11.10 -16.45
N VAL A 116 1.51 10.65 -16.40
CA VAL A 116 0.80 10.32 -15.15
C VAL A 116 0.14 8.94 -15.22
N VAL A 117 0.50 8.04 -14.30
CA VAL A 117 -0.26 6.80 -14.07
C VAL A 117 -1.06 6.92 -12.78
N MET A 118 -2.32 6.49 -12.82
CA MET A 118 -3.29 6.70 -11.76
C MET A 118 -3.89 5.42 -11.19
N SER A 119 -4.14 5.39 -9.88
CA SER A 119 -5.04 4.41 -9.25
C SER A 119 -6.19 5.15 -8.57
N THR A 120 -7.36 5.09 -9.20
CA THR A 120 -8.53 5.92 -8.86
C THR A 120 -9.57 5.18 -8.03
N LYS A 121 -9.43 3.85 -7.88
CA LYS A 121 -10.42 3.00 -7.21
C LYS A 121 -9.89 2.31 -5.97
N SER A 122 -10.76 2.16 -4.98
CA SER A 122 -10.47 1.50 -3.71
C SER A 122 -10.57 -0.03 -3.76
N SER A 123 -10.92 -0.58 -4.93
CA SER A 123 -11.14 -2.02 -5.17
C SER A 123 -12.11 -2.67 -4.18
N GLY A 124 -13.14 -1.93 -3.77
CA GLY A 124 -14.26 -2.45 -2.97
C GLY A 124 -14.07 -2.39 -1.45
N TRP A 125 -12.97 -1.82 -0.94
CA TRP A 125 -12.76 -1.69 0.50
C TRP A 125 -13.72 -0.68 1.13
N THR A 126 -13.70 0.55 0.64
CA THR A 126 -14.65 1.60 1.02
C THR A 126 -14.59 2.71 -0.01
N LEU A 127 -15.75 3.16 -0.49
CA LEU A 127 -15.86 4.31 -1.39
C LEU A 127 -15.34 5.60 -0.74
N TYR A 128 -15.19 5.62 0.58
CA TYR A 128 -14.77 6.78 1.36
C TYR A 128 -13.27 7.08 1.23
N LYS A 129 -12.52 6.15 0.64
CA LYS A 129 -11.15 6.35 0.18
C LYS A 129 -11.08 6.89 -1.25
N GLU A 130 -12.17 6.85 -2.02
CA GLU A 130 -12.16 7.31 -3.41
C GLU A 130 -12.33 8.82 -3.46
N TRP A 131 -11.45 9.47 -4.24
CA TRP A 131 -11.58 10.89 -4.52
C TRP A 131 -12.57 11.09 -5.67
N PRO A 132 -13.64 11.88 -5.50
CA PRO A 132 -14.72 11.92 -6.49
C PRO A 132 -14.33 12.60 -7.81
N TYR A 133 -13.24 13.39 -7.84
CA TYR A 133 -12.89 14.25 -8.97
C TYR A 133 -11.82 13.69 -9.92
N PHE A 134 -11.56 12.38 -9.89
CA PHE A 134 -10.61 11.78 -10.84
C PHE A 134 -11.01 11.96 -12.32
N THR A 135 -12.31 12.03 -12.62
CA THR A 135 -12.79 12.30 -13.99
C THR A 135 -12.39 13.71 -14.44
N ASP A 136 -12.62 14.71 -13.59
CA ASP A 136 -12.27 16.10 -13.87
C ASP A 136 -10.75 16.27 -13.97
N LEU A 137 -9.99 15.61 -13.08
CA LEU A 137 -8.52 15.57 -13.16
C LEU A 137 -8.05 15.05 -14.52
N LYS A 138 -8.58 13.91 -14.97
CA LYS A 138 -8.25 13.32 -16.28
C LYS A 138 -8.58 14.27 -17.43
N HIS A 139 -9.71 14.97 -17.36
CA HIS A 139 -10.10 15.96 -18.35
C HIS A 139 -9.11 17.14 -18.39
N THR A 140 -8.78 17.71 -17.22
CA THR A 140 -7.83 18.83 -17.11
C THR A 140 -6.42 18.44 -17.57
N LEU A 141 -5.92 17.26 -17.19
CA LEU A 141 -4.62 16.76 -17.66
C LEU A 141 -4.57 16.66 -19.20
N ARG A 142 -5.64 16.14 -19.81
CA ARG A 142 -5.76 16.05 -21.27
C ARG A 142 -5.75 17.43 -21.94
N GLN A 143 -6.48 18.41 -21.40
CA GLN A 143 -6.48 19.79 -21.92
C GLN A 143 -5.09 20.44 -21.86
N MET A 144 -4.26 20.02 -20.91
CA MET A 144 -2.88 20.49 -20.76
C MET A 144 -1.86 19.71 -21.61
N GLY A 145 -2.31 18.74 -22.41
CA GLY A 145 -1.40 17.86 -23.17
C GLY A 145 -0.62 16.86 -22.33
N ILE A 146 -1.02 16.63 -21.08
CA ILE A 146 -0.39 15.66 -20.18
C ILE A 146 -1.03 14.29 -20.39
N SER A 147 -0.23 13.32 -20.82
CA SER A 147 -0.70 11.95 -21.07
C SER A 147 -0.95 11.22 -19.75
N SER A 148 -2.07 10.48 -19.67
CA SER A 148 -2.40 9.74 -18.45
C SER A 148 -3.07 8.39 -18.67
N CYS A 149 -2.91 7.48 -17.71
CA CYS A 149 -3.47 6.11 -17.73
C CYS A 149 -4.01 5.73 -16.35
N ASP A 150 -5.14 5.03 -16.30
CA ASP A 150 -5.74 4.50 -15.06
C ASP A 150 -5.48 2.99 -14.96
N ILE A 151 -4.76 2.57 -13.91
CA ILE A 151 -4.32 1.19 -13.69
C ILE A 151 -5.09 0.50 -12.56
N SER A 152 -6.20 1.07 -12.11
CA SER A 152 -6.95 0.60 -10.93
C SER A 152 -7.33 -0.89 -10.93
N TYR A 153 -7.44 -1.51 -12.11
CA TYR A 153 -7.87 -2.89 -12.28
C TYR A 153 -6.77 -3.83 -12.79
N ILE A 154 -5.52 -3.36 -12.86
CA ILE A 154 -4.39 -4.13 -13.37
C ILE A 154 -3.61 -4.70 -12.18
N HIS A 155 -3.92 -5.94 -11.78
CA HIS A 155 -3.29 -6.61 -10.62
C HIS A 155 -2.25 -7.66 -11.04
N ASN A 156 -1.31 -7.28 -11.91
CA ASN A 156 -0.25 -8.17 -12.41
C ASN A 156 1.05 -7.39 -12.71
N TYR A 157 2.02 -8.02 -13.36
CA TYR A 157 3.30 -7.38 -13.70
C TYR A 157 3.19 -6.15 -14.62
N ALA A 158 2.14 -6.05 -15.45
CA ALA A 158 1.97 -4.90 -16.33
C ALA A 158 1.79 -3.60 -15.55
N CYS A 159 1.13 -3.66 -14.39
CA CYS A 159 0.95 -2.51 -13.51
C CYS A 159 2.28 -1.88 -13.06
N LEU A 160 3.22 -2.70 -12.60
CA LEU A 160 4.55 -2.22 -12.20
C LEU A 160 5.30 -1.58 -13.38
N ASN A 161 5.11 -2.09 -14.61
CA ASN A 161 5.73 -1.51 -15.80
C ASN A 161 5.12 -0.15 -16.17
N TYR A 162 3.79 0.00 -16.10
CA TYR A 162 3.15 1.31 -16.29
C TYR A 162 3.69 2.32 -15.29
N VAL A 163 3.76 1.96 -14.00
CA VAL A 163 4.28 2.87 -12.97
C VAL A 163 5.77 3.15 -13.19
N ASN A 164 6.60 2.13 -13.47
CA ASN A 164 8.02 2.30 -13.75
C ASN A 164 8.27 3.29 -14.89
N ASN A 165 7.51 3.15 -15.99
CA ASN A 165 7.66 3.96 -17.20
C ASN A 165 7.03 5.35 -17.09
N ALA A 166 6.16 5.57 -16.10
CA ALA A 166 5.54 6.87 -15.88
C ALA A 166 6.47 7.86 -15.17
N LYS A 167 6.31 9.16 -15.48
CA LYS A 167 7.02 10.22 -14.73
C LYS A 167 6.52 10.30 -13.30
N ILE A 168 5.20 10.30 -13.10
CA ILE A 168 4.59 10.34 -11.77
C ILE A 168 3.48 9.31 -11.60
N TYR A 169 3.23 8.95 -10.35
CA TYR A 169 2.09 8.13 -9.93
C TYR A 169 1.12 8.99 -9.11
N VAL A 170 -0.18 8.90 -9.38
CA VAL A 170 -1.23 9.57 -8.59
C VAL A 170 -2.24 8.54 -8.11
N GLY A 171 -2.32 8.33 -6.81
CA GLY A 171 -3.17 7.30 -6.23
C GLY A 171 -4.03 7.79 -5.08
N ILE A 172 -4.81 6.88 -4.55
CA ILE A 172 -5.40 6.96 -3.21
C ILE A 172 -4.69 5.96 -2.30
N ASP A 173 -4.87 6.10 -0.99
CA ASP A 173 -4.37 5.14 0.00
C ASP A 173 -5.10 3.79 -0.10
N ASN A 174 -4.60 2.91 -0.95
CA ASN A 174 -5.17 1.60 -1.25
C ASN A 174 -4.08 0.53 -1.45
N GLY A 175 -4.53 -0.70 -1.72
CA GLY A 175 -3.62 -1.81 -2.01
C GLY A 175 -2.72 -1.61 -3.23
N MET A 176 -3.13 -0.79 -4.20
CA MET A 176 -2.29 -0.49 -5.35
C MET A 176 -1.10 0.38 -4.96
N ALA A 177 -1.31 1.40 -4.13
CA ALA A 177 -0.25 2.26 -3.61
C ALA A 177 0.82 1.46 -2.84
N HIS A 178 0.43 0.36 -2.19
CA HIS A 178 1.36 -0.61 -1.60
C HIS A 178 2.11 -1.41 -2.66
N TYR A 179 1.38 -2.01 -3.61
CA TYR A 179 1.95 -2.87 -4.64
C TYR A 179 2.98 -2.15 -5.54
N VAL A 180 2.71 -0.90 -5.91
CA VAL A 180 3.57 -0.13 -6.82
C VAL A 180 4.71 0.62 -6.11
N SER A 181 4.83 0.47 -4.78
CA SER A 181 5.71 1.30 -3.95
C SER A 181 7.16 1.31 -4.40
N GLN A 182 7.69 0.18 -4.86
CA GLN A 182 9.07 0.09 -5.36
C GLN A 182 9.36 1.08 -6.50
N PHE A 183 8.38 1.33 -7.38
CA PHE A 183 8.56 2.21 -8.54
C PHE A 183 7.93 3.58 -8.35
N ALA A 184 6.97 3.71 -7.44
CA ALA A 184 6.30 4.96 -7.14
C ALA A 184 7.03 5.81 -6.08
N ASN A 185 7.98 5.22 -5.34
CA ASN A 185 8.74 5.94 -4.31
C ASN A 185 9.40 7.21 -4.88
N ASN A 186 9.31 8.32 -4.17
CA ASN A 186 9.76 9.67 -4.57
C ASN A 186 9.01 10.32 -5.75
N LYS A 187 8.13 9.62 -6.48
CA LYS A 187 7.35 10.18 -7.61
C LYS A 187 5.83 10.08 -7.45
N ALA A 188 5.38 9.55 -6.31
CA ALA A 188 3.97 9.39 -6.01
C ALA A 188 3.37 10.64 -5.37
N ILE A 189 2.12 10.91 -5.75
CA ILE A 189 1.20 11.78 -5.05
C ILE A 189 0.02 10.91 -4.58
N ILE A 190 -0.25 10.86 -3.28
CA ILE A 190 -1.39 10.12 -2.73
C ILE A 190 -2.43 11.11 -2.19
N ILE A 191 -3.65 10.97 -2.70
CA ILE A 191 -4.82 11.67 -2.17
C ILE A 191 -5.36 10.81 -1.01
N GLN A 192 -5.12 11.27 0.21
CA GLN A 192 -5.40 10.52 1.43
C GLN A 192 -6.74 10.95 2.02
N SER A 193 -7.59 9.98 2.31
CA SER A 193 -8.83 10.24 3.05
C SER A 193 -8.59 10.33 4.54
N GLY A 194 -9.49 11.04 5.22
CA GLY A 194 -9.56 11.10 6.67
C GLY A 194 -10.04 9.79 7.32
N TYR A 195 -10.14 8.68 6.56
CA TYR A 195 -10.47 7.35 7.06
C TYR A 195 -9.39 6.83 8.03
N THR A 196 -8.12 7.00 7.67
CA THR A 196 -6.94 6.50 8.39
C THR A 196 -5.84 7.54 8.46
N ASN A 197 -4.95 7.44 9.45
CA ASN A 197 -3.68 8.18 9.43
C ASN A 197 -2.79 7.64 8.28
N SER A 198 -2.10 8.52 7.55
CA SER A 198 -1.19 8.16 6.46
C SER A 198 -0.05 7.24 6.92
N GLU A 199 0.42 7.43 8.16
CA GLU A 199 1.49 6.62 8.76
C GLU A 199 1.05 5.22 9.17
N PHE A 200 -0.27 4.95 9.19
CA PHE A 200 -0.79 3.67 9.66
C PHE A 200 -0.52 2.53 8.66
N TRP A 201 -0.57 2.84 7.36
CA TRP A 201 -0.40 1.85 6.29
C TRP A 201 0.94 1.99 5.55
N CYS A 202 1.52 3.19 5.51
CA CYS A 202 2.56 3.54 4.54
C CYS A 202 3.79 4.17 5.22
N TYR A 203 4.99 3.72 4.80
CA TYR A 203 6.29 4.32 5.11
C TYR A 203 7.05 4.76 3.87
N TYR A 204 6.36 4.88 2.73
CA TYR A 204 6.98 5.21 1.46
C TYR A 204 7.11 6.72 1.33
N ASN A 205 8.11 7.19 0.59
CA ASN A 205 8.32 8.61 0.36
C ASN A 205 7.35 9.15 -0.71
N TYR A 206 6.10 9.35 -0.29
CA TYR A 206 5.00 9.84 -1.11
C TYR A 206 4.61 11.26 -0.71
N ASP A 207 4.23 12.07 -1.70
CA ASP A 207 3.63 13.37 -1.43
C ASP A 207 2.15 13.16 -1.06
N ILE A 208 1.77 13.47 0.18
CA ILE A 208 0.40 13.28 0.64
C ILE A 208 -0.41 14.57 0.50
N ILE A 209 -1.52 14.51 -0.25
CA ILE A 209 -2.55 15.54 -0.27
C ILE A 209 -3.70 15.08 0.63
N LYS A 210 -4.00 15.85 1.67
CA LYS A 210 -5.09 15.57 2.61
C LYS A 210 -5.84 16.84 2.98
N ASN A 211 -7.16 16.72 3.12
CA ASN A 211 -7.97 17.75 3.76
C ASN A 211 -8.13 17.42 5.25
N LYS A 212 -7.78 18.37 6.13
CA LYS A 212 -7.90 18.17 7.57
C LYS A 212 -9.36 18.39 7.99
N VAL A 213 -10.00 17.32 8.47
CA VAL A 213 -11.35 17.37 9.03
C VAL A 213 -11.34 16.95 10.50
N HIS A 214 -12.27 17.46 11.28
CA HIS A 214 -12.36 17.18 12.73
C HIS A 214 -12.73 15.73 13.04
N CYS A 215 -13.40 15.03 12.11
CA CYS A 215 -13.82 13.64 12.30
C CYS A 215 -12.73 12.61 11.96
N SER A 216 -11.53 13.03 11.56
CA SER A 216 -10.44 12.14 11.17
C SER A 216 -9.51 11.79 12.35
N PRO A 217 -8.98 10.55 12.44
CA PRO A 217 -9.30 9.39 11.60
C PRO A 217 -10.64 8.74 12.00
N CYS A 218 -11.57 8.57 11.06
CA CYS A 218 -12.92 8.08 11.40
C CYS A 218 -13.07 6.55 11.31
N SER A 219 -12.22 5.86 10.54
CA SER A 219 -12.31 4.42 10.23
C SER A 219 -13.68 3.95 9.70
N LEU A 220 -14.57 4.86 9.28
CA LEU A 220 -15.94 4.55 8.87
C LEU A 220 -15.94 3.81 7.53
N ARG A 221 -16.67 2.69 7.44
CA ARG A 221 -16.90 1.98 6.17
C ARG A 221 -18.21 2.37 5.50
N SER A 222 -19.16 2.93 6.24
CA SER A 222 -20.46 3.45 5.80
C SER A 222 -20.97 4.53 6.77
N GLY A 223 -22.05 5.25 6.42
CA GLY A 223 -22.78 6.15 7.32
C GLY A 223 -22.08 7.47 7.70
N CYS A 224 -21.21 8.02 6.85
CA CYS A 224 -20.55 9.29 7.17
C CYS A 224 -21.52 10.48 7.07
N ILE A 225 -21.78 11.11 8.22
CA ILE A 225 -22.66 12.29 8.31
C ILE A 225 -22.05 13.56 7.69
N PHE A 226 -20.74 13.57 7.43
CA PHE A 226 -20.01 14.70 6.84
C PHE A 226 -19.80 14.58 5.33
N ASN A 227 -20.51 13.65 4.67
CA ASN A 227 -20.48 13.45 3.22
C ASN A 227 -19.06 13.40 2.62
N HIS A 228 -18.14 12.73 3.31
CA HIS A 228 -16.75 12.57 2.89
C HIS A 228 -15.99 13.87 2.63
N ALA A 229 -16.26 14.94 3.39
CA ALA A 229 -15.52 16.21 3.31
C ALA A 229 -13.98 16.05 3.31
N CYS A 230 -13.45 15.00 3.95
CA CYS A 230 -12.01 14.69 3.91
C CYS A 230 -11.46 14.38 2.50
N MET A 231 -12.32 14.04 1.56
CA MET A 231 -12.00 13.78 0.15
C MET A 231 -12.66 14.80 -0.79
N SER A 232 -13.94 15.11 -0.58
CA SER A 232 -14.72 15.97 -1.47
C SER A 232 -14.32 17.46 -1.39
N GLU A 233 -13.59 17.89 -0.38
CA GLU A 233 -13.09 19.28 -0.32
C GLU A 233 -11.69 19.44 -0.96
N ILE A 234 -11.01 18.34 -1.30
CA ILE A 234 -9.74 18.38 -2.04
C ILE A 234 -10.06 18.76 -3.49
N LYS A 235 -9.68 19.98 -3.89
CA LYS A 235 -9.98 20.54 -5.22
C LYS A 235 -9.06 19.97 -6.30
N VAL A 236 -9.57 19.86 -7.53
CA VAL A 236 -8.80 19.41 -8.70
C VAL A 236 -7.56 20.27 -8.92
N ASN A 237 -7.68 21.59 -8.84
CA ASN A 237 -6.56 22.50 -9.04
C ASN A 237 -5.42 22.26 -8.04
N THR A 238 -5.74 21.92 -6.78
CA THR A 238 -4.73 21.55 -5.78
C THR A 238 -3.94 20.33 -6.23
N VAL A 239 -4.60 19.30 -6.76
CA VAL A 239 -3.93 18.09 -7.28
C VAL A 239 -3.10 18.41 -8.53
N ILE A 240 -3.63 19.22 -9.44
CA ILE A 240 -2.91 19.67 -10.65
C ILE A 240 -1.63 20.44 -10.28
N ASP A 241 -1.68 21.33 -9.29
CA ASP A 241 -0.52 22.11 -8.87
C ASP A 241 0.58 21.22 -8.29
N HIS A 242 0.20 20.19 -7.52
CA HIS A 242 1.13 19.16 -7.06
C HIS A 242 1.74 18.36 -8.22
N ILE A 243 0.92 17.93 -9.19
CA ILE A 243 1.38 17.23 -10.38
C ILE A 243 2.40 18.07 -11.17
N LYS A 244 2.09 19.34 -11.43
CA LYS A 244 3.00 20.26 -12.14
C LYS A 244 4.33 20.41 -11.43
N ARG A 245 4.30 20.67 -10.12
CA ARG A 245 5.50 20.82 -9.29
C ARG A 245 6.37 19.56 -9.34
N LYS A 246 5.75 18.38 -9.24
CA LYS A 246 6.47 17.10 -9.29
C LYS A 246 7.08 16.85 -10.67
N LEU A 247 6.34 17.14 -11.75
CA LEU A 247 6.84 17.00 -13.12
C LEU A 247 8.03 17.92 -13.40
N THR A 248 8.07 19.13 -12.83
CA THR A 248 9.22 20.04 -12.98
C THR A 248 10.47 19.61 -12.20
N GLN A 249 10.32 18.77 -11.17
CA GLN A 249 11.46 18.24 -10.39
C GLN A 249 12.14 17.04 -11.04
N ILE A 250 11.52 16.45 -12.07
CA ILE A 250 12.00 15.24 -12.76
C ILE A 250 12.82 15.60 -14.01
N ILE A 251 12.77 16.86 -14.45
CA ILE A 251 13.58 17.42 -15.55
C ILE A 251 14.90 17.94 -14.97
#